data_AF-A0A8K0D099-F1
#
_entry.id   AF-A0A8K0D099-F1
#
_cell.length_a   1.000
_cell.length_b   1.000
_cell.length_c   1.000
_cell.angle_alpha   90.00
_cell.angle_beta   90.00
_cell.angle_gamma   90.00
#
_symmetry.space_group_name_H-M   'P 1'
#
loop_
_entity.id
_entity.type
_entity.pdbx_description
1 polymer ?
#
loop_
_entity_poly.entity_id
_entity_poly.type
_entity_poly.pdbx_seq_one_letter_code
_entity_poly.pdbx_strand_id
1 'polypeptide(L)'
;MPRSKSGIKRPAVNTENLVCASNKCLSANNNTKQVFNDDEEVSLKTYLLTTARHHYGLTKKEVRNLAYQFAVANGKTYPYSWNEEKTGGKEWLRQFLKRHQDLSLRKLKATSLARSTRSIKQTEWIVMNPAKPITIYEIAKFVERAFPKAFSTFNIQKGFEVTEFYPLNENAFEEHF
;
A
#
# COMPACT_ATOMS: atom_id res chain seq x y z
N MET A 1 -80.68 23.42 -12.27
CA MET A 1 -80.26 22.67 -11.06
C MET A 1 -78.74 22.75 -10.94
N PRO A 2 -78.17 23.24 -9.83
CA PRO A 2 -76.73 23.24 -9.64
C PRO A 2 -76.27 22.00 -8.86
N ARG A 3 -75.17 21.38 -9.28
CA ARG A 3 -74.34 20.51 -8.41
C ARG A 3 -72.99 21.19 -8.21
N SER A 4 -72.58 21.23 -6.95
CA SER A 4 -71.49 22.05 -6.44
C SER A 4 -70.21 21.26 -6.21
N LYS A 5 -69.07 21.98 -6.32
CA LYS A 5 -67.79 21.81 -5.60
C LYS A 5 -66.98 20.55 -5.99
N SER A 6 -65.66 20.55 -6.07
CA SER A 6 -64.63 21.31 -5.35
C SER A 6 -63.30 21.22 -6.11
N GLY A 7 -62.54 22.31 -6.16
CA GLY A 7 -61.23 22.35 -6.80
C GLY A 7 -60.13 21.64 -6.03
N ILE A 8 -59.11 21.20 -6.76
CA ILE A 8 -57.76 20.93 -6.25
C ILE A 8 -56.80 21.67 -7.19
N LYS A 9 -56.27 22.80 -6.71
CA LYS A 9 -55.15 23.51 -7.34
C LYS A 9 -53.92 22.60 -7.23
N ARG A 10 -53.28 22.27 -8.35
CA ARG A 10 -51.97 21.61 -8.34
C ARG A 10 -50.94 22.61 -7.78
N PRO A 11 -50.23 22.31 -6.68
CA PRO A 11 -49.19 23.18 -6.17
C PRO A 11 -47.91 23.05 -7.02
N ALA A 12 -47.16 24.15 -7.07
CA ALA A 12 -45.88 24.27 -7.75
C ALA A 12 -44.85 23.26 -7.21
N VAL A 13 -44.06 22.67 -8.11
CA VAL A 13 -42.91 21.84 -7.73
C VAL A 13 -41.81 22.77 -7.26
N ASN A 14 -41.70 22.94 -5.94
CA ASN A 14 -40.60 23.63 -5.29
C ASN A 14 -39.36 22.72 -5.31
N THR A 15 -38.32 23.16 -5.98
CA THR A 15 -36.99 22.54 -6.07
C THR A 15 -36.14 22.81 -4.83
N GLU A 16 -36.62 22.49 -3.64
CA GLU A 16 -35.83 22.48 -2.39
C GLU A 16 -36.41 21.43 -1.43
N ASN A 17 -35.54 20.56 -0.88
CA ASN A 17 -35.80 19.63 0.23
C ASN A 17 -36.30 18.20 -0.05
N LEU A 18 -35.45 17.37 -0.67
CA LEU A 18 -35.32 15.95 -0.26
C LEU A 18 -34.03 15.79 0.55
N VAL A 19 -34.05 16.41 1.73
CA VAL A 19 -33.09 16.20 2.81
C VAL A 19 -33.59 15.03 3.66
N CYS A 20 -32.73 14.01 3.78
CA CYS A 20 -32.58 13.07 4.90
C CYS A 20 -33.82 12.47 5.58
N ALA A 21 -34.13 11.20 5.27
CA ALA A 21 -34.50 10.20 6.28
C ALA A 21 -34.50 8.76 5.71
N SER A 22 -33.36 8.06 5.79
CA SER A 22 -33.34 6.65 6.24
C SER A 22 -31.91 6.20 6.50
N ASN A 23 -31.33 6.70 7.59
CA ASN A 23 -30.16 6.08 8.18
C ASN A 23 -30.61 4.91 9.05
N LYS A 24 -30.31 3.66 8.65
CA LYS A 24 -29.78 2.65 9.59
C LYS A 24 -29.12 1.46 8.88
N CYS A 25 -27.88 1.66 8.44
CA CYS A 25 -26.82 0.68 8.69
C CYS A 25 -25.67 1.42 9.36
N LEU A 26 -25.82 1.63 10.67
CA LEU A 26 -24.72 2.04 11.54
C LEU A 26 -23.75 0.85 11.66
N SER A 27 -22.63 0.91 10.95
CA SER A 27 -21.38 0.44 11.56
C SER A 27 -20.82 1.61 12.34
N ALA A 28 -20.95 1.52 13.65
CA ALA A 28 -20.66 2.58 14.59
C ALA A 28 -19.18 3.07 14.52
N ASN A 29 -19.06 4.39 14.48
CA ASN A 29 -18.10 5.21 15.22
C ASN A 29 -16.58 4.98 14.98
N ASN A 30 -16.00 5.77 14.07
CA ASN A 30 -14.58 6.19 14.08
C ASN A 30 -14.38 7.55 13.37
N ASN A 31 -15.44 8.36 13.22
CA ASN A 31 -15.49 9.45 12.24
C ASN A 31 -15.05 10.82 12.78
N THR A 32 -14.02 10.88 13.63
CA THR A 32 -13.43 12.14 14.10
C THR A 32 -12.08 12.47 13.45
N LYS A 33 -11.61 11.65 12.48
CA LYS A 33 -10.26 11.79 11.88
C LYS A 33 -10.19 11.51 10.36
N GLN A 34 -11.33 11.42 9.66
CA GLN A 34 -11.32 11.25 8.21
C GLN A 34 -11.17 12.64 7.56
N VAL A 35 -10.01 12.88 6.92
CA VAL A 35 -9.62 14.18 6.36
C VAL A 35 -10.22 14.41 4.96
N PHE A 36 -10.57 13.32 4.26
CA PHE A 36 -11.08 13.32 2.89
C PHE A 36 -12.44 12.64 2.83
N ASN A 37 -13.28 13.07 1.90
CA ASN A 37 -14.52 12.37 1.55
C ASN A 37 -14.22 11.08 0.79
N ASP A 38 -15.18 10.16 0.71
CA ASP A 38 -14.98 8.86 0.06
C ASP A 38 -14.57 9.01 -1.43
N ASP A 39 -15.19 9.94 -2.18
CA ASP A 39 -14.85 10.20 -3.59
C ASP A 39 -13.42 10.76 -3.77
N GLU A 40 -13.00 11.60 -2.83
CA GLU A 40 -11.66 12.18 -2.79
C GLU A 40 -10.63 11.12 -2.42
N GLU A 41 -10.98 10.23 -1.51
CA GLU A 41 -10.15 9.09 -1.08
C GLU A 41 -9.92 8.12 -2.25
N VAL A 42 -10.96 7.86 -3.05
CA VAL A 42 -10.87 7.08 -4.31
C VAL A 42 -9.98 7.77 -5.35
N SER A 43 -10.10 9.09 -5.50
CA SER A 43 -9.27 9.86 -6.42
C SER A 43 -7.79 9.81 -6.02
N LEU A 44 -7.50 10.02 -4.73
CA LEU A 44 -6.15 9.94 -4.17
C LEU A 44 -5.56 8.54 -4.36
N LYS A 45 -6.34 7.49 -4.11
CA LYS A 45 -5.96 6.09 -4.35
C LYS A 45 -5.60 5.84 -5.81
N THR A 46 -6.42 6.32 -6.75
CA THR A 46 -6.19 6.15 -8.19
C THR A 46 -4.89 6.82 -8.61
N TYR A 47 -4.63 8.01 -8.09
CA TYR A 47 -3.37 8.72 -8.30
C TYR A 47 -2.17 7.95 -7.74
N LEU A 48 -2.27 7.41 -6.52
CA LEU A 48 -1.21 6.60 -5.89
C LEU A 48 -0.90 5.33 -6.68
N LEU A 49 -1.91 4.63 -7.21
CA LEU A 49 -1.73 3.45 -8.06
C LEU A 49 -1.03 3.81 -9.38
N THR A 50 -1.39 4.94 -9.97
CA THR A 50 -0.78 5.44 -11.21
C THR A 50 0.68 5.82 -10.99
N THR A 51 0.98 6.55 -9.92
CA THR A 51 2.37 6.93 -9.57
C THR A 51 3.21 5.73 -9.12
N ALA A 52 2.63 4.71 -8.50
CA ALA A 52 3.32 3.48 -8.12
C ALA A 52 3.88 2.68 -9.30
N ARG A 53 3.35 2.88 -10.51
CA ARG A 53 3.90 2.26 -11.73
C ARG A 53 5.17 2.96 -12.22
N HIS A 54 5.34 4.25 -11.91
CA HIS A 54 6.42 5.09 -12.44
C HIS A 54 7.59 5.23 -11.46
N HIS A 55 7.28 5.39 -10.18
CA HIS A 55 8.29 5.44 -9.12
C HIS A 55 8.42 4.04 -8.54
N TYR A 56 9.66 3.56 -8.38
CA TYR A 56 10.08 2.21 -7.94
C TYR A 56 9.48 1.73 -6.58
N GLY A 57 8.17 1.80 -6.37
CA GLY A 57 7.44 1.60 -5.12
C GLY A 57 7.25 2.91 -4.33
N LEU A 58 6.01 3.25 -3.98
CA LEU A 58 5.73 4.37 -3.06
C LEU A 58 6.07 3.97 -1.62
N THR A 59 6.86 4.81 -0.98
CA THR A 59 7.11 4.72 0.46
C THR A 59 5.93 5.31 1.25
N LYS A 60 5.77 4.83 2.49
CA LYS A 60 4.77 5.38 3.43
C LYS A 60 4.97 6.87 3.72
N LYS A 61 6.17 7.41 3.53
CA LYS A 61 6.45 8.84 3.71
C LYS A 61 5.90 9.63 2.52
N GLU A 62 6.15 9.17 1.31
CA GLU A 62 5.62 9.80 0.09
C GLU A 62 4.10 9.80 0.03
N VAL A 63 3.45 8.69 0.41
CA VAL A 63 1.97 8.65 0.49
C VAL A 63 1.43 9.72 1.45
N ARG A 64 2.12 9.93 2.59
CA ARG A 64 1.74 10.95 3.57
C ARG A 64 2.02 12.37 3.05
N ASN A 65 3.10 12.57 2.32
CA ASN A 65 3.40 13.86 1.68
C ASN A 65 2.35 14.21 0.62
N LEU A 66 1.98 13.24 -0.21
CA LEU A 66 0.94 13.40 -1.23
C LEU A 66 -0.41 13.71 -0.60
N ALA A 67 -0.76 13.05 0.50
CA ALA A 67 -1.97 13.36 1.26
C ALA A 67 -1.98 14.81 1.77
N TYR A 68 -0.85 15.31 2.30
CA TYR A 68 -0.74 16.70 2.73
C TYR A 68 -0.90 17.68 1.55
N GLN A 69 -0.20 17.44 0.44
CA GLN A 69 -0.31 18.26 -0.76
C GLN A 69 -1.74 18.28 -1.31
N PHE A 70 -2.39 17.12 -1.34
CA PHE A 70 -3.76 16.97 -1.79
C PHE A 70 -4.75 17.70 -0.86
N ALA A 71 -4.52 17.67 0.46
CA ALA A 71 -5.34 18.42 1.42
C ALA A 71 -5.18 19.93 1.25
N VAL A 72 -3.95 20.42 1.06
CA VAL A 72 -3.67 21.84 0.82
C VAL A 72 -4.29 22.30 -0.51
N ALA A 73 -4.12 21.52 -1.58
CA ALA A 73 -4.66 21.84 -2.90
C ALA A 73 -6.19 21.92 -2.92
N ASN A 74 -6.87 21.05 -2.16
CA ASN A 74 -8.32 21.05 -2.04
C ASN A 74 -8.85 21.91 -0.87
N GLY A 75 -7.99 22.69 -0.20
CA GLY A 75 -8.38 23.57 0.91
C GLY A 75 -9.02 22.84 2.10
N LYS A 76 -8.65 21.57 2.36
CA LYS A 76 -9.24 20.76 3.42
C LYS A 76 -8.66 21.10 4.79
N THR A 77 -9.49 20.97 5.82
CA THR A 77 -9.03 21.03 7.21
C THR A 77 -8.37 19.72 7.58
N TYR A 78 -7.12 19.78 8.02
CA TYR A 78 -6.35 18.62 8.44
C TYR A 78 -5.75 18.85 9.85
N PRO A 79 -5.37 17.78 10.57
CA PRO A 79 -4.82 17.91 11.92
C PRO A 79 -3.55 18.77 11.97
N TYR A 80 -3.38 19.53 13.05
CA TYR A 80 -2.21 20.40 13.24
C TYR A 80 -0.87 19.65 13.12
N SER A 81 -0.83 18.38 13.52
CA SER A 81 0.35 17.52 13.41
C SER A 81 0.88 17.33 11.99
N TRP A 82 0.11 17.69 10.96
CA TRP A 82 0.56 17.63 9.57
C TRP A 82 1.46 18.83 9.20
N ASN A 83 1.36 19.95 9.92
CA ASN A 83 2.11 21.17 9.61
C ASN A 83 3.59 21.08 10.00
N GLU A 84 3.91 20.33 11.06
CA GLU A 84 5.29 20.24 11.59
C GLU A 84 6.25 19.62 10.57
N GLU A 85 5.86 18.49 9.96
CA GLU A 85 6.70 17.79 8.98
C GLU A 85 6.25 18.04 7.53
N LYS A 86 5.15 18.78 7.31
CA LYS A 86 4.44 18.88 6.01
C LYS A 86 4.11 17.49 5.45
N THR A 87 3.70 16.58 6.33
CA THR A 87 3.36 15.19 5.98
C THR A 87 2.09 14.77 6.69
N GLY A 88 1.31 13.90 6.04
CA GLY A 88 0.18 13.21 6.66
C GLY A 88 0.61 12.46 7.93
N GLY A 89 -0.25 12.51 8.95
CA GLY A 89 -0.05 11.79 10.20
C GLY A 89 0.04 10.27 10.00
N LYS A 90 0.87 9.60 10.81
CA LYS A 90 1.03 8.12 10.77
C LYS A 90 -0.30 7.40 11.02
N GLU A 91 -1.11 7.94 11.94
CA GLU A 91 -2.42 7.37 12.27
C GLU A 91 -3.40 7.50 11.10
N TRP A 92 -3.37 8.61 10.37
CA TRP A 92 -4.19 8.79 9.17
C TRP A 92 -3.87 7.72 8.13
N LEU A 93 -2.57 7.50 7.84
CA LEU A 93 -2.16 6.45 6.89
C LEU A 93 -2.62 5.07 7.33
N ARG A 94 -2.57 4.76 8.63
CA ARG A 94 -3.02 3.47 9.16
C ARG A 94 -4.51 3.24 8.88
N GLN A 95 -5.33 4.26 9.09
CA GLN A 95 -6.78 4.19 8.83
C GLN A 95 -7.09 4.14 7.33
N PHE A 96 -6.40 4.95 6.52
CA PHE A 96 -6.51 4.96 5.06
C PHE A 96 -6.21 3.57 4.46
N LEU A 97 -5.13 2.92 4.89
CA LEU A 97 -4.79 1.57 4.45
C LEU A 97 -5.73 0.48 5.01
N LYS A 98 -6.36 0.72 6.16
CA LYS A 98 -7.38 -0.17 6.71
C LYS A 98 -8.67 -0.13 5.88
N ARG A 99 -9.05 1.05 5.39
CA ARG A 99 -10.21 1.22 4.49
C ARG A 99 -9.91 0.72 3.08
N HIS A 100 -8.67 0.87 2.62
CA HIS A 100 -8.22 0.40 1.31
C HIS A 100 -7.20 -0.71 1.45
N GLN A 101 -7.65 -1.88 1.92
CA GLN A 101 -6.80 -3.07 2.01
C GLN A 101 -6.33 -3.54 0.62
N ASP A 102 -7.02 -3.13 -0.44
CA ASP A 102 -6.67 -3.39 -1.83
C ASP A 102 -5.52 -2.52 -2.35
N LEU A 103 -5.21 -1.41 -1.67
CA LEU A 103 -3.96 -0.66 -1.85
C LEU A 103 -2.81 -1.45 -1.23
N SER A 104 -2.31 -2.41 -2.00
CA SER A 104 -1.06 -3.08 -1.68
C SER A 104 0.10 -2.10 -1.94
N LEU A 105 0.41 -1.25 -0.95
CA LEU A 105 1.66 -0.50 -0.91
C LEU A 105 2.77 -1.54 -0.82
N ARG A 106 3.25 -1.98 -1.98
CA ARG A 106 4.38 -2.89 -2.07
C ARG A 106 5.52 -2.22 -1.31
N LYS A 107 5.84 -2.74 -0.13
CA LYS A 107 7.12 -2.44 0.50
C LYS A 107 8.14 -2.83 -0.55
N LEU A 108 8.95 -1.88 -0.99
CA LEU A 108 10.35 -2.20 -1.10
C LEU A 108 10.76 -2.73 0.28
N LYS A 109 10.67 -4.04 0.48
CA LYS A 109 11.75 -4.70 1.22
C LYS A 109 12.99 -4.22 0.46
N ALA A 110 14.03 -3.82 1.17
CA ALA A 110 15.34 -3.68 0.56
C ALA A 110 15.81 -5.08 0.09
N THR A 111 15.13 -5.69 -0.87
CA THR A 111 15.69 -6.57 -1.89
C THR A 111 16.54 -5.66 -2.77
N SER A 112 17.56 -4.97 -2.25
CA SER A 112 18.83 -5.64 -2.10
C SER A 112 19.82 -4.90 -1.20
N LEU A 113 19.51 -4.23 -0.07
CA LEU A 113 20.68 -3.89 0.78
C LEU A 113 21.36 -5.18 1.26
N ALA A 114 20.60 -6.24 1.50
CA ALA A 114 21.06 -7.59 1.85
C ALA A 114 21.31 -8.55 0.66
N ARG A 115 21.05 -8.14 -0.59
CA ARG A 115 21.57 -8.83 -1.81
C ARG A 115 22.72 -8.07 -2.47
N SER A 116 22.82 -6.78 -2.21
CA SER A 116 23.94 -5.87 -2.48
C SER A 116 24.86 -5.74 -1.25
N THR A 117 24.62 -6.50 -0.17
CA THR A 117 25.69 -6.88 0.75
C THR A 117 26.63 -7.75 -0.05
N ARG A 118 27.56 -7.09 -0.74
CA ARG A 118 28.96 -7.45 -0.68
C ARG A 118 29.19 -8.24 0.61
N SER A 119 29.56 -9.51 0.48
CA SER A 119 29.83 -10.38 1.63
C SER A 119 30.62 -9.55 2.64
N ILE A 120 30.24 -9.50 3.92
CA ILE A 120 30.89 -8.63 4.91
C ILE A 120 32.43 -8.76 4.82
N LYS A 121 32.89 -9.98 4.50
CA LYS A 121 34.29 -10.33 4.22
C LYS A 121 34.89 -9.68 2.97
N GLN A 122 34.14 -9.55 1.89
CA GLN A 122 34.57 -8.82 0.69
C GLN A 122 34.65 -7.30 0.94
N THR A 123 33.81 -6.76 1.82
CA THR A 123 33.93 -5.35 2.25
C THR A 123 35.16 -5.18 3.12
N GLU A 124 35.33 -6.02 4.12
CA GLU A 124 36.48 -6.07 5.03
C GLU A 124 37.81 -6.22 4.26
N TRP A 125 37.89 -7.14 3.30
CA TRP A 125 39.12 -7.38 2.52
C TRP A 125 39.58 -6.14 1.74
N ILE A 126 38.67 -5.40 1.11
CA ILE A 126 39.04 -4.19 0.34
C ILE A 126 39.48 -3.06 1.27
N VAL A 127 38.89 -2.96 2.46
CA VAL A 127 39.34 -1.99 3.47
C VAL A 127 40.75 -2.33 3.95
N MET A 128 41.06 -3.61 4.13
CA MET A 128 42.40 -4.06 4.55
C MET A 128 43.44 -4.07 3.41
N ASN A 129 42.99 -4.06 2.15
CA ASN A 129 43.86 -4.14 0.97
C ASN A 129 43.54 -3.01 -0.03
N PRO A 130 43.77 -1.74 0.35
CA PRO A 130 43.54 -0.62 -0.55
C PRO A 130 44.42 -0.73 -1.80
N ALA A 131 43.88 -0.31 -2.95
CA ALA A 131 44.52 -0.32 -4.27
C ALA A 131 44.89 -1.70 -4.86
N LYS A 132 44.50 -2.81 -4.21
CA LYS A 132 44.63 -4.15 -4.81
C LYS A 132 43.30 -4.60 -5.44
N PRO A 133 43.28 -5.04 -6.71
CA PRO A 133 42.08 -5.61 -7.30
C PRO A 133 41.76 -6.96 -6.65
N ILE A 134 40.47 -7.24 -6.44
CA ILE A 134 40.02 -8.57 -6.02
C ILE A 134 40.28 -9.54 -7.18
N THR A 135 41.05 -10.59 -6.94
CA THR A 135 41.28 -11.67 -7.90
C THR A 135 40.14 -12.69 -7.84
N ILE A 136 39.99 -13.49 -8.89
CA ILE A 136 39.00 -14.58 -8.94
C ILE A 136 39.15 -15.57 -7.76
N TYR A 137 40.36 -15.75 -7.23
CA TYR A 137 40.62 -16.59 -6.05
C TYR A 137 40.02 -16.00 -4.77
N GLU A 138 40.12 -14.69 -4.59
CA GLU A 138 39.53 -14.01 -3.44
C GLU A 138 38.00 -14.04 -3.52
N ILE A 139 37.44 -13.91 -4.73
CA ILE A 139 36.00 -14.13 -4.96
C ILE A 139 35.62 -15.54 -4.50
N ALA A 140 36.31 -16.58 -4.96
CA ALA A 140 36.03 -17.97 -4.58
C ALA A 140 36.01 -18.15 -3.05
N LYS A 141 37.00 -17.59 -2.33
CA LYS A 141 37.10 -17.60 -0.86
C LYS A 141 35.94 -16.89 -0.16
N PHE A 142 35.39 -15.84 -0.76
CA PHE A 142 34.22 -15.15 -0.19
C PHE A 142 32.94 -15.96 -0.37
N VAL A 143 32.75 -16.58 -1.54
CA VAL A 143 31.53 -17.34 -1.82
C VAL A 143 31.51 -18.71 -1.13
N GLU A 144 32.67 -19.29 -0.80
CA GLU A 144 32.79 -20.55 -0.03
C GLU A 144 31.91 -20.57 1.23
N ARG A 145 31.82 -19.45 1.95
CA ARG A 145 30.99 -19.33 3.17
C ARG A 145 29.53 -18.97 2.89
N ALA A 146 29.23 -18.44 1.71
CA ALA A 146 27.90 -18.01 1.32
C ALA A 146 27.10 -19.17 0.69
N PHE A 147 27.75 -20.02 -0.12
CA PHE A 147 27.13 -21.14 -0.82
C PHE A 147 26.37 -22.09 0.13
N PRO A 148 26.97 -22.65 1.20
CA PRO A 148 26.27 -23.58 2.09
C PRO A 148 25.07 -22.95 2.80
N LYS A 149 25.12 -21.65 3.05
CA LYS A 149 24.01 -20.91 3.69
C LYS A 149 22.87 -20.66 2.70
N ALA A 150 23.21 -20.28 1.46
CA ALA A 150 22.23 -20.05 0.41
C ALA A 150 21.52 -21.35 0.03
N PHE A 151 22.28 -22.41 -0.22
CA PHE A 151 21.80 -23.74 -0.63
C PHE A 151 21.48 -24.65 0.56
N SER A 152 20.93 -24.09 1.65
CA SER A 152 20.42 -24.90 2.74
C SER A 152 19.08 -25.54 2.33
N THR A 153 18.82 -26.76 2.82
CA THR A 153 17.56 -27.48 2.59
C THR A 153 16.34 -26.62 2.94
N PHE A 154 16.41 -25.87 4.04
CA PHE A 154 15.37 -24.93 4.45
C PHE A 154 15.10 -23.84 3.41
N ASN A 155 16.13 -23.18 2.88
CA ASN A 155 15.97 -22.12 1.89
C ASN A 155 15.46 -22.67 0.55
N ILE A 156 15.90 -23.88 0.18
CA ILE A 156 15.46 -24.57 -1.03
C ILE A 156 13.98 -24.95 -0.91
N GLN A 157 13.56 -25.57 0.20
CA GLN A 157 12.16 -25.93 0.47
C GLN A 157 11.25 -24.70 0.47
N LYS A 158 11.67 -23.60 1.12
CA LYS A 158 10.94 -22.34 1.08
C LYS A 158 10.79 -21.76 -0.33
N GLY A 159 11.79 -21.99 -1.21
CA GLY A 159 11.71 -21.62 -2.62
C GLY A 159 10.63 -22.40 -3.37
N PHE A 160 10.58 -23.72 -3.17
CA PHE A 160 9.56 -24.59 -3.79
C PHE A 160 8.15 -24.39 -3.21
N GLU A 161 8.05 -24.00 -1.94
CA GLU A 161 6.77 -23.67 -1.28
C GLU A 161 6.11 -22.44 -1.89
N VAL A 162 6.88 -21.44 -2.31
CA VAL A 162 6.35 -20.25 -3.00
C VAL A 162 5.74 -20.60 -4.36
N THR A 163 6.27 -21.60 -5.03
CA THR A 163 5.79 -22.05 -6.34
C THR A 163 4.73 -23.15 -6.23
N GLU A 164 4.27 -23.45 -5.01
CA GLU A 164 3.29 -24.52 -4.73
C GLU A 164 3.71 -25.92 -5.23
N PHE A 165 5.00 -26.11 -5.52
CA PHE A 165 5.58 -27.41 -5.90
C PHE A 165 5.94 -28.26 -4.68
N TYR A 166 6.01 -27.65 -3.50
CA TYR A 166 6.32 -28.31 -2.23
C TYR A 166 5.34 -27.82 -1.14
N PRO A 167 4.79 -28.69 -0.27
CA PRO A 167 4.99 -30.14 -0.21
C PRO A 167 4.40 -30.86 -1.42
N LEU A 168 5.01 -31.98 -1.80
CA LEU A 168 4.61 -32.77 -2.96
C LEU A 168 3.15 -33.22 -2.77
N ASN A 169 2.23 -32.68 -3.57
CA ASN A 169 0.85 -33.16 -3.58
C ASN A 169 0.77 -34.34 -4.55
N GLU A 170 0.73 -35.57 -4.01
CA GLU A 170 0.64 -36.80 -4.80
C GLU A 170 -0.66 -36.88 -5.61
N ASN A 171 -1.69 -36.12 -5.22
CA ASN A 171 -3.00 -36.11 -5.89
C ASN A 171 -3.12 -34.99 -6.95
N ALA A 172 -2.02 -34.31 -7.30
CA ALA A 172 -2.04 -33.22 -8.27
C ALA A 172 -2.34 -33.67 -9.72
N PHE A 173 -2.29 -34.99 -9.99
CA PHE A 173 -2.48 -35.57 -11.32
C PHE A 173 -3.58 -36.63 -11.38
N GLU A 174 -4.48 -36.68 -10.41
CA GLU A 174 -5.69 -37.50 -10.54
C GLU A 174 -6.67 -36.80 -11.50
N GLU A 175 -6.37 -36.89 -12.81
CA GLU A 175 -7.35 -36.63 -13.85
C GLU A 175 -8.45 -37.68 -13.73
N HIS A 176 -9.68 -37.24 -13.44
CA HIS A 176 -10.88 -38.05 -13.58
C HIS A 176 -11.02 -38.43 -15.07
N PHE A 177 -10.60 -39.64 -15.42
CA PHE A 177 -10.93 -40.30 -16.69
C PHE A 177 -12.41 -40.69 -16.74
#